data_AF-A0A9D6Z5I6-F1
#
_entry.id   AF-A0A9D6Z5I6-F1
#
_cell.length_a   1.000
_cell.length_b   1.000
_cell.length_c   1.000
_cell.angle_alpha   90.00
_cell.angle_beta   90.00
_cell.angle_gamma   90.00
#
_symmetry.space_group_name_H-M   'P 1'
#
loop_
_entity.id
_entity.type
_entity.pdbx_description
1 polymer ?
#
loop_
_entity_poly.entity_id
_entity_poly.type
_entity_poly.pdbx_seq_one_letter_code
_entity_poly.pdbx_strand_id
1 'polypeptide(L)'
;MKMKKQIIITEIVNDIRTKMSDSLLIEKYRISAKGLQSVFRKLVDAQAIRPEELTDRMKSYDDTGTLDFDALAFTPNQALTCLVPVYDDSNPESRGSICEIQDNGFMVTGLKSGTGDEMKLVLATDDFFQIDSFKVEAVCKWSRNNGPEDSWVAAFEIMKISEDDRAKLAELVRMVRL
;
A
#
# COMPACT_ATOMS: atom_id res chain seq x y z
N MET A 1 -10.56 -22.05 17.60
CA MET A 1 -10.02 -20.76 18.09
C MET A 1 -8.54 -20.68 17.75
N LYS A 2 -8.10 -19.74 16.89
CA LYS A 2 -6.67 -19.49 16.64
C LYS A 2 -6.16 -18.51 17.69
N MET A 3 -5.27 -18.94 18.58
CA MET A 3 -4.57 -18.06 19.49
C MET A 3 -3.66 -17.12 18.68
N LYS A 4 -3.91 -15.81 18.77
CA LYS A 4 -3.04 -14.78 18.20
C LYS A 4 -1.79 -14.70 19.07
N LYS A 5 -0.65 -15.14 18.56
CA LYS A 5 0.64 -15.06 19.25
C LYS A 5 1.10 -13.59 19.21
N GLN A 6 1.21 -12.95 20.37
CA GLN A 6 1.76 -11.60 20.47
C GLN A 6 3.26 -11.67 20.20
N ILE A 7 3.70 -11.11 19.08
CA ILE A 7 5.13 -10.96 18.77
C ILE A 7 5.63 -9.73 19.54
N ILE A 8 6.69 -9.90 20.32
CA ILE A 8 7.33 -8.81 21.03
C ILE A 8 8.12 -8.00 20.00
N ILE A 9 7.61 -6.82 19.65
CA ILE A 9 8.17 -5.93 18.62
C ILE A 9 9.65 -5.62 18.87
N THR A 10 10.06 -5.46 20.12
CA THR A 10 11.46 -5.16 20.48
C THR A 10 12.41 -6.32 20.21
N GLU A 11 11.94 -7.57 20.34
CA GLU A 11 12.77 -8.76 20.09
C GLU A 11 13.05 -8.94 18.60
N ILE A 12 12.03 -8.77 17.76
CA ILE A 12 12.19 -8.90 16.31
C ILE A 12 13.05 -7.77 15.72
N VAL A 13 12.94 -6.55 16.25
CA VAL A 13 13.83 -5.44 15.88
C VAL A 13 15.28 -5.77 16.22
N ASN A 14 15.52 -6.34 17.40
CA ASN A 14 16.87 -6.75 17.81
C ASN A 14 17.42 -7.89 16.93
N ASP A 15 16.59 -8.88 16.59
CA ASP A 15 16.99 -9.96 15.67
C ASP A 15 17.29 -9.43 14.25
N ILE A 16 16.53 -8.44 13.78
CA ILE A 16 16.79 -7.78 12.49
C ILE A 16 18.15 -7.06 12.53
N ARG A 17 18.42 -6.30 13.58
CA ARG A 17 19.67 -5.55 13.78
C ARG A 17 20.89 -6.44 13.98
N THR A 18 20.72 -7.63 14.53
CA THR A 18 21.78 -8.65 14.62
C THR A 18 21.97 -9.42 13.30
N LYS A 19 21.32 -9.00 12.21
CA LYS A 19 21.40 -9.60 10.86
C LYS A 19 20.91 -11.06 10.81
N MET A 20 19.98 -11.46 11.68
CA MET A 20 19.36 -12.79 11.63
C MET A 20 18.64 -13.00 10.28
N SER A 21 18.92 -14.08 9.54
CA SER A 21 18.32 -14.30 8.22
C SER A 21 16.80 -14.45 8.27
N ASP A 22 16.14 -14.22 7.14
CA ASP A 22 14.69 -14.23 7.09
C ASP A 22 14.08 -15.62 7.30
N SER A 23 14.78 -16.67 6.86
CA SER A 23 14.44 -18.06 7.18
C SER A 23 14.42 -18.33 8.70
N LEU A 24 15.40 -17.79 9.42
CA LEU A 24 15.49 -17.91 10.88
C LEU A 24 14.41 -17.08 11.58
N LEU A 25 14.08 -15.89 11.06
CA LEU A 25 12.96 -15.09 11.58
C LEU A 25 11.61 -15.81 11.38
N ILE A 26 11.38 -16.37 10.19
CA ILE A 26 10.20 -17.19 9.86
C ILE A 26 10.06 -18.36 10.84
N GLU A 27 11.15 -19.08 11.09
CA GLU A 27 11.16 -20.24 11.99
C GLU A 27 10.95 -19.84 13.45
N LYS A 28 11.73 -18.86 13.94
CA LYS A 28 11.69 -18.37 15.33
C LYS A 28 10.31 -17.83 15.70
N TYR A 29 9.73 -17.00 14.83
CA TYR A 29 8.45 -16.37 15.07
C TYR A 29 7.25 -17.17 14.54
N ARG A 30 7.51 -18.28 13.81
CA ARG A 30 6.50 -19.13 13.16
C ARG A 30 5.54 -18.35 12.27
N ILE A 31 6.09 -17.43 11.48
CA ILE A 31 5.34 -16.58 10.54
C ILE A 31 5.64 -17.01 9.11
N SER A 32 4.69 -16.85 8.20
CA SER A 32 4.95 -17.09 6.78
C SER A 32 5.86 -16.01 6.18
N ALA A 33 6.46 -16.25 5.01
CA ALA A 33 7.22 -15.22 4.30
C ALA A 33 6.41 -13.94 4.06
N LYS A 34 5.14 -14.08 3.65
CA LYS A 34 4.19 -12.96 3.53
C LYS A 34 3.92 -12.28 4.88
N GLY A 35 3.85 -13.06 5.97
CA GLY A 35 3.75 -12.53 7.33
C GLY A 35 4.98 -11.73 7.75
N LEU A 36 6.17 -12.18 7.39
CA LEU A 36 7.42 -11.48 7.65
C LEU A 36 7.51 -10.15 6.87
N GLN A 37 7.13 -10.12 5.60
CA GLN A 37 7.03 -8.87 4.83
C GLN A 37 6.06 -7.87 5.49
N SER A 38 4.90 -8.34 5.97
CA SER A 38 3.96 -7.51 6.70
C SER A 38 4.55 -6.96 8.00
N VAL A 39 5.38 -7.75 8.70
CA VAL A 39 6.09 -7.31 9.90
C VAL A 39 7.11 -6.24 9.55
N PHE A 40 7.95 -6.43 8.53
CA PHE A 40 8.93 -5.42 8.11
C PHE A 40 8.26 -4.08 7.78
N ARG A 41 7.16 -4.10 7.03
CA ARG A 41 6.38 -2.90 6.72
C ARG A 41 5.93 -2.19 8.00
N LYS A 42 5.31 -2.91 8.93
CA LYS A 42 4.85 -2.34 10.22
C LYS A 42 5.98 -1.75 11.06
N LEU A 43 7.17 -2.36 11.02
CA LEU A 43 8.33 -1.85 11.76
C LEU A 43 8.88 -0.57 11.13
N VAL A 44 8.82 -0.44 9.81
CA VAL A 44 9.18 0.80 9.09
C VAL A 44 8.13 1.88 9.35
N ASP A 45 6.84 1.56 9.24
CA ASP A 45 5.73 2.49 9.49
C ASP A 45 5.79 3.05 10.93
N ALA A 46 6.09 2.18 11.90
CA ALA A 46 6.25 2.57 13.31
C ALA A 46 7.62 3.23 13.63
N GLN A 47 8.46 3.48 12.62
CA GLN A 47 9.83 4.01 12.76
C GLN A 47 10.72 3.20 13.72
N ALA A 48 10.40 1.92 13.95
CA ALA A 48 11.16 1.03 14.81
C ALA A 48 12.46 0.55 14.15
N ILE A 49 12.46 0.48 12.82
CA ILE A 49 13.61 0.24 11.95
C ILE A 49 13.57 1.21 10.76
N ARG A 50 14.72 1.50 10.18
CA ARG A 50 14.82 2.31 8.96
C ARG A 50 14.77 1.44 7.70
N PRO A 51 14.27 1.95 6.56
CA PRO A 51 14.27 1.22 5.29
C PRO A 51 15.67 0.75 4.87
N GLU A 52 16.72 1.50 5.23
CA GLU A 52 18.11 1.16 4.93
C GLU A 52 18.59 -0.10 5.69
N GLU A 53 17.96 -0.41 6.83
CA GLU A 53 18.25 -1.63 7.60
C GLU A 53 17.68 -2.90 6.93
N LEU A 54 16.82 -2.74 5.91
CA LEU A 54 16.17 -3.83 5.17
C LEU A 54 16.69 -4.01 3.73
N THR A 55 17.45 -3.05 3.20
CA THR A 55 17.84 -3.02 1.78
C THR A 55 18.71 -4.22 1.37
N ASP A 56 19.51 -4.76 2.29
CA ASP A 56 20.32 -5.96 2.08
C ASP A 56 19.49 -7.26 2.09
N ARG A 57 18.29 -7.25 2.70
CA ARG A 57 17.40 -8.43 2.85
C ARG A 57 16.38 -8.55 1.72
N MET A 58 15.98 -7.42 1.12
CA MET A 58 14.95 -7.40 0.08
C MET A 58 15.42 -7.92 -1.28
N LYS A 59 16.73 -8.14 -1.48
CA LYS A 59 17.30 -8.67 -2.73
C LYS A 59 17.08 -10.17 -2.96
N SER A 60 16.57 -10.92 -1.98
CA SER A 60 16.46 -12.40 -2.07
C SER A 60 15.04 -12.95 -2.23
N TYR A 61 14.02 -12.10 -2.40
CA TYR A 61 12.61 -12.53 -2.55
C TYR A 61 12.10 -12.46 -4.00
N ASP A 62 13.00 -12.66 -4.95
CA ASP A 62 12.78 -12.39 -6.38
C ASP A 62 12.03 -13.50 -7.14
N ASP A 63 11.01 -14.13 -6.53
CA ASP A 63 10.24 -15.19 -7.20
C ASP A 63 8.73 -15.15 -6.98
N THR A 64 8.14 -14.00 -6.68
CA THR A 64 6.70 -13.77 -6.98
C THR A 64 6.34 -12.29 -6.89
N GLY A 65 6.34 -11.62 -8.04
CA GLY A 65 5.81 -10.27 -8.22
C GLY A 65 6.78 -9.17 -7.81
N THR A 66 7.53 -8.65 -8.78
CA THR A 66 8.40 -7.48 -8.67
C THR A 66 7.62 -6.26 -8.19
N LEU A 67 7.75 -5.93 -6.90
CA LEU A 67 7.59 -4.56 -6.43
C LEU A 67 8.98 -3.92 -6.58
N ASP A 68 9.12 -3.08 -7.60
CA ASP A 68 10.33 -2.32 -7.85
C ASP A 68 10.42 -1.15 -6.86
N PHE A 69 11.07 -1.39 -5.72
CA PHE A 69 11.23 -0.39 -4.65
C PHE A 69 12.19 0.75 -5.05
N ASP A 70 13.00 0.58 -6.10
CA ASP A 70 13.87 1.65 -6.60
C ASP A 70 13.06 2.77 -7.30
N ALA A 71 11.80 2.50 -7.69
CA ALA A 71 10.85 3.51 -8.15
C ALA A 71 10.17 4.31 -7.02
N LEU A 72 10.39 3.96 -5.74
CA LEU A 72 9.82 4.64 -4.57
C LEU A 72 10.68 5.80 -4.06
N ALA A 73 11.57 6.35 -4.87
CA ALA A 73 12.24 7.62 -4.59
C ALA A 73 11.26 8.81 -4.68
N PHE A 74 10.19 8.78 -3.87
CA PHE A 74 9.38 9.94 -3.55
C PHE A 74 9.95 10.57 -2.28
N THR A 75 10.15 11.88 -2.35
CA THR A 75 10.89 12.70 -1.39
C THR A 75 10.46 12.51 0.08
N PRO A 76 11.34 12.81 1.06
CA PRO A 76 11.21 12.41 2.48
C PRO A 76 10.10 13.11 3.28
N ASN A 77 9.14 13.76 2.62
CA ASN A 77 8.12 14.54 3.31
C ASN A 77 6.73 14.13 2.84
N GLN A 78 6.13 13.23 3.65
CA GLN A 78 4.68 13.00 3.73
C GLN A 78 3.98 12.38 2.50
N ALA A 79 4.26 11.12 2.18
CA ALA A 79 3.26 10.28 1.53
C ALA A 79 3.16 8.96 2.30
N LEU A 80 2.08 8.79 3.05
CA LEU A 80 1.69 7.50 3.60
C LEU A 80 1.26 6.63 2.43
N THR A 81 2.14 5.74 1.99
CA THR A 81 1.85 4.75 0.94
C THR A 81 0.78 3.80 1.45
N CYS A 82 -0.48 4.18 1.26
CA CYS A 82 -1.55 3.20 1.25
C CYS A 82 -1.27 2.24 0.08
N LEU A 83 -1.73 1.00 0.16
CA LEU A 83 -1.72 0.07 -0.98
C LEU A 83 -3.13 -0.51 -1.09
N VAL A 84 -4.13 0.37 -1.11
CA VAL A 84 -5.51 -0.04 -1.36
C VAL A 84 -5.64 -0.31 -2.86
N PRO A 85 -5.92 -1.56 -3.27
CA PRO A 85 -6.16 -1.86 -4.67
C PRO A 85 -7.34 -1.04 -5.19
N VAL A 86 -7.18 -0.48 -6.38
CA VAL A 86 -8.22 0.25 -7.08
C VAL A 86 -8.32 -0.25 -8.51
N TYR A 87 -9.52 -0.32 -9.06
CA TYR A 87 -9.74 -0.70 -10.45
C TYR A 87 -10.90 0.07 -11.06
N ASP A 88 -10.90 0.18 -12.38
CA ASP A 88 -12.02 0.76 -13.13
C ASP A 88 -13.21 -0.20 -13.13
N ASP A 89 -14.38 0.26 -12.67
CA ASP A 89 -15.64 -0.49 -12.65
C ASP A 89 -16.08 -0.92 -14.06
N SER A 90 -15.71 -0.14 -15.08
CA SER A 90 -16.00 -0.46 -16.49
C SER A 90 -14.96 -1.40 -17.11
N ASN A 91 -13.75 -1.44 -16.53
CA ASN A 91 -12.66 -2.29 -17.00
C ASN A 91 -11.81 -2.82 -15.82
N PRO A 92 -12.22 -3.92 -15.16
CA PRO A 92 -11.56 -4.45 -13.97
C PRO A 92 -10.11 -4.96 -14.18
N GLU A 93 -9.67 -5.10 -15.42
CA GLU A 93 -8.27 -5.39 -15.78
C GLU A 93 -7.38 -4.14 -15.67
N SER A 94 -7.97 -2.94 -15.76
CA SER A 94 -7.29 -1.69 -15.45
C SER A 94 -7.20 -1.53 -13.93
N ARG A 95 -6.02 -1.82 -13.37
CA ARG A 95 -5.77 -1.87 -11.93
C ARG A 95 -4.67 -0.93 -11.51
N GLY A 96 -4.76 -0.48 -10.27
CA GLY A 96 -3.73 0.31 -9.63
C GLY A 96 -3.75 0.13 -8.12
N SER A 97 -2.96 0.94 -7.43
CA SER A 97 -2.95 1.03 -5.97
C SER A 97 -2.97 2.48 -5.54
N ILE A 98 -3.83 2.82 -4.59
CA ILE A 98 -3.86 4.16 -4.00
C ILE A 98 -2.62 4.35 -3.16
N CYS A 99 -1.73 5.28 -3.52
CA CYS A 99 -0.52 5.60 -2.77
C CYS A 99 -0.66 6.83 -1.87
N GLU A 100 -1.69 7.66 -2.07
CA GLU A 100 -2.03 8.78 -1.18
C GLU A 100 -3.55 8.96 -1.19
N ILE A 101 -4.16 9.26 -0.03
CA ILE A 101 -5.61 9.47 0.08
C ILE A 101 -5.97 10.67 0.96
N GLN A 102 -6.94 11.43 0.50
CA GLN A 102 -7.52 12.59 1.15
C GLN A 102 -9.05 12.57 1.02
N ASP A 103 -9.76 13.45 1.72
CA ASP A 103 -11.23 13.46 1.74
C ASP A 103 -11.87 13.82 0.38
N ASN A 104 -11.11 14.51 -0.48
CA ASN A 104 -11.55 15.01 -1.79
C ASN A 104 -10.82 14.37 -2.97
N GLY A 105 -9.88 13.46 -2.75
CA GLY A 105 -9.03 12.94 -3.82
C GLY A 105 -8.02 11.92 -3.36
N PHE A 106 -7.33 11.33 -4.33
CA PHE A 106 -6.32 10.31 -4.08
C PHE A 106 -5.34 10.21 -5.24
N MET A 107 -4.16 9.68 -4.96
CA MET A 107 -3.16 9.34 -5.96
C MET A 107 -3.11 7.83 -6.16
N VAL A 108 -2.99 7.41 -7.42
CA VAL A 108 -2.97 6.01 -7.84
C VAL A 108 -1.71 5.73 -8.62
N THR A 109 -1.08 4.59 -8.37
CA THR A 109 -0.02 4.01 -9.20
C THR A 109 -0.56 2.83 -10.01
N GLY A 110 0.00 2.58 -11.20
CA GLY A 110 -0.36 1.45 -12.08
C GLY A 110 -1.61 1.67 -12.95
N LEU A 111 -2.41 2.70 -12.65
CA LEU A 111 -3.64 2.99 -13.40
C LEU A 111 -3.38 4.04 -14.49
N LYS A 112 -3.46 3.63 -15.76
CA LYS A 112 -3.33 4.54 -16.90
C LYS A 112 -4.60 5.38 -17.08
N SER A 113 -4.45 6.69 -17.06
CA SER A 113 -5.53 7.66 -17.32
C SER A 113 -4.97 8.93 -17.98
N GLY A 114 -5.80 9.62 -18.75
CA GLY A 114 -5.54 10.94 -19.30
C GLY A 114 -6.06 12.06 -18.39
N THR A 115 -5.48 13.25 -18.48
CA THR A 115 -5.98 14.43 -17.76
C THR A 115 -7.38 14.79 -18.26
N GLY A 116 -8.34 14.91 -17.33
CA GLY A 116 -9.75 15.16 -17.62
C GLY A 116 -10.61 13.90 -17.77
N ASP A 117 -10.01 12.71 -17.77
CA ASP A 117 -10.76 11.46 -17.84
C ASP A 117 -11.63 11.29 -16.59
N GLU A 118 -12.92 11.07 -16.79
CA GLU A 118 -13.86 10.69 -15.73
C GLU A 118 -13.90 9.17 -15.60
N MET A 119 -13.67 8.66 -14.40
CA MET A 119 -13.59 7.24 -14.12
C MET A 119 -14.51 6.85 -12.96
N LYS A 120 -15.09 5.65 -13.05
CA LYS A 120 -15.77 4.99 -11.94
C LYS A 120 -14.81 4.00 -11.33
N LEU A 121 -14.30 4.30 -10.15
CA LEU A 121 -13.25 3.52 -9.52
C LEU A 121 -13.82 2.75 -8.33
N VAL A 122 -13.42 1.50 -8.19
CA VAL A 122 -13.75 0.65 -7.06
C VAL A 122 -12.52 0.52 -6.17
N LEU A 123 -12.64 0.96 -4.93
CA LEU A 123 -11.62 0.81 -3.90
C LEU A 123 -11.87 -0.52 -3.19
N ALA A 124 -11.01 -1.50 -3.45
CA ALA A 124 -11.09 -2.83 -2.86
C ALA A 124 -10.30 -2.86 -1.54
N THR A 125 -10.88 -2.28 -0.50
CA THR A 125 -10.40 -2.44 0.86
C THR A 125 -10.50 -3.92 1.25
N ASP A 126 -9.41 -4.48 1.74
CA ASP A 126 -9.32 -5.88 2.15
C ASP A 126 -9.69 -6.04 3.64
N ASP A 127 -9.64 -7.29 4.13
CA ASP A 127 -9.87 -7.64 5.54
C ASP A 127 -8.94 -6.87 6.52
N PHE A 128 -7.87 -6.25 6.02
CA PHE A 128 -6.97 -5.45 6.85
C PHE A 128 -7.63 -4.15 7.31
N PHE A 129 -8.33 -3.46 6.41
CA PHE A 129 -9.03 -2.22 6.73
C PHE A 129 -10.37 -2.47 7.44
N GLN A 130 -10.96 -3.66 7.29
CA GLN A 130 -12.32 -3.96 7.78
C GLN A 130 -13.38 -2.99 7.25
N ILE A 131 -13.11 -2.43 6.07
CA ILE A 131 -14.01 -1.54 5.33
C ILE A 131 -14.47 -2.34 4.11
N ASP A 132 -15.79 -2.38 3.86
CA ASP A 132 -16.31 -2.97 2.63
C ASP A 132 -15.85 -2.18 1.41
N SER A 133 -15.61 -2.85 0.29
CA SER A 133 -15.27 -2.17 -0.96
C SER A 133 -16.34 -1.14 -1.33
N PHE A 134 -15.90 -0.06 -1.97
CA PHE A 134 -16.78 1.06 -2.30
C PHE A 134 -16.40 1.76 -3.60
N LYS A 135 -17.35 2.51 -4.15
CA LYS A 135 -17.23 3.13 -5.48
C LYS A 135 -17.13 4.65 -5.37
N VAL A 136 -16.33 5.23 -6.25
CA VAL A 136 -16.20 6.67 -6.42
C VAL A 136 -16.23 7.03 -7.90
N GLU A 137 -16.90 8.13 -8.26
CA GLU A 137 -16.71 8.77 -9.55
C GLU A 137 -15.66 9.88 -9.37
N ALA A 138 -14.57 9.82 -10.12
CA ALA A 138 -13.45 10.74 -9.97
C ALA A 138 -12.93 11.21 -11.34
N VAL A 139 -12.33 12.40 -11.38
CA VAL A 139 -11.69 12.95 -12.57
C VAL A 139 -10.18 12.97 -12.40
N CYS A 140 -9.46 12.46 -13.38
CA CYS A 140 -8.00 12.53 -13.39
C CYS A 140 -7.55 13.98 -13.60
N LYS A 141 -6.81 14.55 -12.64
CA LYS A 141 -6.28 15.92 -12.70
C LYS A 141 -4.96 16.01 -13.41
N TRP A 142 -4.14 14.97 -13.27
CA TRP A 142 -2.90 14.82 -13.99
C TRP A 142 -2.49 13.36 -13.95
N SER A 143 -1.75 12.94 -14.97
CA SER A 143 -1.08 11.65 -15.01
C SER A 143 0.33 11.82 -15.55
N ARG A 144 1.24 10.98 -15.07
CA ARG A 144 2.64 10.94 -15.49
C ARG A 144 3.09 9.50 -15.58
N ASN A 145 3.95 9.22 -16.54
CA ASN A 145 4.71 7.97 -16.55
C ASN A 145 6.01 8.20 -15.76
N ASN A 146 6.24 7.40 -14.72
CA ASN A 146 7.34 7.57 -13.78
C ASN A 146 8.47 6.53 -13.95
N GLY A 147 8.54 5.79 -15.05
CA GLY A 147 9.60 4.78 -15.21
C GLY A 147 9.38 3.80 -16.37
N PRO A 148 9.80 2.52 -16.21
CA PRO A 148 9.61 1.49 -17.23
C PRO A 148 8.12 1.26 -17.56
N GLU A 149 7.85 0.46 -18.59
CA GLU A 149 6.50 0.15 -19.08
C GLU A 149 5.53 -0.13 -17.90
N ASP A 150 4.35 0.50 -17.92
CA ASP A 150 3.29 0.44 -16.89
C ASP A 150 3.52 1.16 -15.54
N SER A 151 4.54 2.03 -15.43
CA SER A 151 4.80 2.86 -14.24
C SER A 151 3.97 4.15 -14.19
N TRP A 152 2.65 4.08 -14.38
CA TRP A 152 1.78 5.27 -14.35
C TRP A 152 1.51 5.75 -12.92
N VAL A 153 1.53 7.06 -12.72
CA VAL A 153 1.03 7.73 -11.51
C VAL A 153 0.01 8.77 -11.93
N ALA A 154 -1.16 8.77 -11.30
CA ALA A 154 -2.23 9.72 -11.59
C ALA A 154 -2.88 10.23 -10.31
N ALA A 155 -3.26 11.50 -10.29
CA ALA A 155 -4.05 12.08 -9.21
C ALA A 155 -5.50 12.27 -9.64
N PHE A 156 -6.42 11.87 -8.78
CA PHE A 156 -7.85 11.92 -9.00
C PHE A 156 -8.52 12.84 -7.99
N GLU A 157 -9.44 13.68 -8.46
CA GLU A 157 -10.39 14.41 -7.61
C GLU A 157 -11.73 13.70 -7.61
N ILE A 158 -12.32 13.49 -6.44
CA ILE A 158 -13.62 12.84 -6.28
C ILE A 158 -14.72 13.80 -6.73
N MET A 159 -15.48 13.41 -7.75
CA MET A 159 -16.62 14.15 -8.27
C MET A 159 -17.92 13.71 -7.60
N LYS A 160 -18.13 12.40 -7.45
CA LYS A 160 -19.32 11.83 -6.79
C LYS A 160 -18.96 10.61 -5.94
N ILE A 161 -19.64 10.49 -4.80
CA ILE A 161 -19.54 9.37 -3.86
C ILE A 161 -20.86 9.30 -3.09
N SER A 162 -21.35 8.09 -2.81
CA SER A 162 -22.56 7.93 -1.99
C SER A 162 -22.30 8.36 -0.54
N GLU A 163 -23.33 8.67 0.25
CA GLU A 163 -23.15 9.03 1.66
C GLU A 163 -22.56 7.87 2.47
N ASP A 164 -23.02 6.65 2.23
CA ASP A 164 -22.49 5.43 2.86
C ASP A 164 -21.01 5.22 2.52
N ASP A 165 -20.63 5.39 1.24
CA ASP A 165 -19.24 5.24 0.81
C ASP A 165 -18.36 6.41 1.26
N ARG A 166 -18.93 7.59 1.51
CA ARG A 166 -18.21 8.73 2.10
C ARG A 166 -17.80 8.45 3.55
N ALA A 167 -18.63 7.75 4.31
CA ALA A 167 -18.27 7.31 5.66
C ALA A 167 -17.09 6.33 5.62
N LYS A 168 -17.10 5.38 4.67
CA LYS A 168 -16.00 4.43 4.43
C LYS A 168 -14.70 5.12 4.02
N LEU A 169 -14.79 6.11 3.12
CA LEU A 169 -13.63 6.93 2.73
C LEU A 169 -13.04 7.68 3.94
N ALA A 170 -13.88 8.31 4.75
CA ALA A 170 -13.42 9.02 5.95
C ALA A 170 -12.76 8.07 6.96
N GLU A 171 -13.29 6.85 7.12
CA GLU A 171 -12.68 5.82 7.94
C GLU A 171 -11.31 5.40 7.38
N LEU A 172 -11.21 5.18 6.06
CA LEU A 172 -9.96 4.83 5.40
C LEU A 172 -8.90 5.94 5.55
N VAL A 173 -9.27 7.20 5.32
CA VAL A 173 -8.39 8.37 5.51
C VAL A 173 -7.90 8.44 6.96
N ARG A 174 -8.78 8.20 7.94
CA ARG A 174 -8.41 8.17 9.35
C ARG A 174 -7.42 7.04 9.65
N MET A 175 -7.61 5.86 9.10
CA MET A 175 -6.71 4.71 9.32
C MET A 175 -5.33 4.93 8.72
N VAL A 176 -5.23 5.61 7.58
CA VAL A 176 -3.95 5.83 6.89
C VAL A 176 -3.17 6.98 7.53
N ARG A 177 -3.82 7.96 8.16
CA ARG A 177 -3.17 9.12 8.80
C ARG A 177 -2.68 8.90 10.25
N LEU A 178 -2.93 7.74 10.85
CA LEU A 178 -2.54 7.40 12.23
C LEU A 178 -1.17 6.74 12.29
#